data_AF-A0A2N7QCC9-F1
#
_entry.id   AF-A0A2N7QCC9-F1
#
_cell.length_a   1.000
_cell.length_b   1.000
_cell.length_c   1.000
_cell.angle_alpha   90.00
_cell.angle_beta   90.00
_cell.angle_gamma   90.00
#
_symmetry.space_group_name_H-M   'P 1'
#
loop_
_entity.id
_entity.type
_entity.pdbx_description
1 polymer ?
#
loop_
_entity_poly.entity_id
_entity_poly.type
_entity_poly.pdbx_seq_one_letter_code
_entity_poly.pdbx_strand_id
1 'polypeptide(L)'
;MSFWGSAMEKILLLSSKRELENLINETIGKRGKVIVYRAHRKNLPDNKISLILTDCDYKCRLDKCLKKFLFIYHHNSIPAVILKPVLIKKGADRPGFFFRILNDAGFEAFQKDWLLSLRSSKYYAGLPTFPSPPFSQLSKIIEVQRIIIESDHESFQLKDLAGRVDCSSSWLSVNFGRLAGISLRTFRARERCCRALWQLVSTDKPIKVIALEAGYEPLYFSHLFHRTLGAPPSSLRKLLSYSLRLKNSNA
;
A
#
# COMPACT_ATOMS: atom_id res chain seq x y z
N MET A 1 31.21 -21.76 25.50
CA MET A 1 30.83 -21.18 24.20
C MET A 1 29.63 -20.28 24.42
N SER A 2 29.85 -18.98 24.38
CA SER A 2 28.91 -17.92 24.72
C SER A 2 27.76 -17.84 23.72
N PHE A 3 26.54 -18.12 24.19
CA PHE A 3 25.28 -17.77 23.54
C PHE A 3 25.12 -16.25 23.54
N TRP A 4 25.69 -15.57 22.54
CA TRP A 4 25.28 -14.19 22.24
C TRP A 4 23.88 -14.27 21.62
N GLY A 5 22.86 -13.89 22.40
CA GLY A 5 21.49 -13.79 21.92
C GLY A 5 21.43 -12.83 20.74
N SER A 6 21.13 -13.36 19.55
CA SER A 6 20.87 -12.55 18.37
C SER A 6 19.82 -11.50 18.70
N ALA A 7 20.13 -10.22 18.48
CA ALA A 7 19.21 -9.14 18.74
C ALA A 7 17.94 -9.37 17.91
N MET A 8 16.80 -9.58 18.58
CA MET A 8 15.53 -9.84 17.91
C MET A 8 15.20 -8.71 16.92
N GLU A 9 15.09 -9.07 15.63
CA GLU A 9 14.77 -8.16 14.54
C GLU A 9 13.39 -7.51 14.75
N LYS A 10 13.26 -6.23 14.36
CA LYS A 10 12.11 -5.39 14.73
C LYS A 10 11.36 -4.89 13.52
N ILE A 11 10.04 -4.95 13.61
CA ILE A 11 9.10 -4.51 12.57
C ILE A 11 8.41 -3.27 13.07
N LEU A 12 8.56 -2.16 12.35
CA LEU A 12 7.86 -0.93 12.67
C LEU A 12 6.50 -0.92 11.96
N LEU A 13 5.41 -0.93 12.73
CA LEU A 13 4.06 -0.79 12.19
C LEU A 13 3.60 0.67 12.27
N LEU A 14 3.66 1.38 11.15
CA LEU A 14 3.16 2.75 10.96
C LEU A 14 1.65 2.74 10.69
N SER A 15 0.87 2.42 11.72
CA SER A 15 -0.59 2.36 11.70
C SER A 15 -1.18 2.80 13.04
N SER A 16 -2.43 3.27 13.02
CA SER A 16 -3.22 3.52 14.22
C SER A 16 -4.28 2.44 14.48
N LYS A 17 -4.35 1.39 13.65
CA LYS A 17 -5.38 0.34 13.72
C LYS A 17 -4.90 -0.83 14.58
N ARG A 18 -5.58 -1.05 15.72
CA ARG A 18 -5.30 -2.17 16.65
C ARG A 18 -5.50 -3.54 16.00
N GLU A 19 -6.52 -3.69 15.16
CA GLU A 19 -6.78 -4.95 14.45
C GLU A 19 -5.59 -5.38 13.57
N LEU A 20 -4.91 -4.40 12.97
CA LEU A 20 -3.74 -4.65 12.14
C LEU A 20 -2.54 -5.09 13.00
N GLU A 21 -2.34 -4.47 14.16
CA GLU A 21 -1.32 -4.89 15.12
C GLU A 21 -1.52 -6.35 15.54
N ASN A 22 -2.74 -6.73 15.92
CA ASN A 22 -3.06 -8.10 16.32
C ASN A 22 -2.79 -9.10 15.18
N LEU A 23 -3.25 -8.79 13.97
CA LEU A 23 -3.03 -9.61 12.78
C LEU A 23 -1.53 -9.83 12.50
N ILE A 24 -0.73 -8.77 12.57
CA ILE A 24 0.71 -8.85 12.33
C ILE A 24 1.38 -9.65 13.45
N ASN A 25 1.01 -9.45 14.72
CA ASN A 25 1.53 -10.25 15.83
C ASN A 25 1.19 -11.74 15.70
N GLU A 26 -0.04 -12.09 15.28
CA GLU A 26 -0.44 -13.48 15.02
C GLU A 26 0.36 -14.12 13.88
N THR A 27 0.75 -13.34 12.88
CA THR A 27 1.38 -13.86 11.66
C THR A 27 2.90 -13.93 11.75
N ILE A 28 3.54 -12.85 12.25
CA ILE A 28 5.00 -12.71 12.28
C ILE A 28 5.56 -12.39 13.67
N GLY A 29 4.72 -12.12 14.68
CA GLY A 29 5.16 -11.74 16.03
C GLY A 29 5.96 -12.81 16.78
N LYS A 30 5.87 -14.09 16.37
CA LYS A 30 6.72 -15.17 16.90
C LYS A 30 8.14 -15.17 16.31
N ARG A 31 8.35 -14.46 15.19
CA ARG A 31 9.60 -14.44 14.40
C ARG A 31 10.30 -13.07 14.42
N GLY A 32 9.69 -12.07 15.05
CA GLY A 32 10.22 -10.70 15.15
C GLY A 32 9.35 -9.85 16.08
N LYS A 33 9.92 -8.76 16.62
CA LYS A 33 9.20 -7.86 17.52
C LYS A 33 8.48 -6.77 16.75
N VAL A 34 7.15 -6.74 16.85
CA VAL A 34 6.35 -5.66 16.27
C VAL A 34 6.37 -4.45 17.21
N ILE A 35 6.75 -3.30 16.69
CA ILE A 35 6.75 -2.01 17.37
C ILE A 35 5.73 -1.12 16.66
N VAL A 36 4.62 -0.83 17.34
CA VAL A 36 3.61 0.08 16.79
C VAL A 36 4.06 1.52 16.94
N TYR A 37 4.08 2.22 15.81
CA TYR A 37 4.53 3.59 15.73
C TYR A 37 3.40 4.48 15.24
N ARG A 38 2.83 5.25 16.16
CA ARG A 38 1.82 6.26 15.84
C ARG A 38 2.55 7.48 15.30
N ALA A 39 2.20 7.90 14.08
CA ALA A 39 2.96 8.82 13.23
C ALA A 39 3.25 10.24 13.80
N HIS A 40 3.07 10.54 15.08
CA HIS A 40 3.35 11.86 15.66
C HIS A 40 4.82 12.11 16.01
N ARG A 41 5.66 11.08 16.06
CA ARG A 41 7.09 11.20 16.32
C ARG A 41 7.89 11.25 15.01
N LYS A 42 8.94 12.07 14.92
CA LYS A 42 9.77 12.23 13.70
C LYS A 42 10.91 11.19 13.59
N ASN A 43 11.40 10.70 14.72
CA ASN A 43 12.60 9.84 14.77
C ASN A 43 12.21 8.39 15.04
N LEU A 44 12.87 7.46 14.36
CA LEU A 44 12.79 6.05 14.72
C LEU A 44 13.13 5.86 16.20
N PRO A 45 12.53 4.87 16.88
CA PRO A 45 13.06 4.45 18.17
C PRO A 45 14.54 4.07 18.04
N ASP A 46 15.35 4.23 19.09
CA ASP A 46 16.81 3.96 19.14
C ASP A 46 17.20 2.50 18.80
N ASN A 47 16.20 1.68 18.48
CA ASN A 47 16.32 0.30 18.12
C ASN A 47 16.46 0.14 16.60
N LYS A 48 17.41 -0.68 16.15
CA LYS A 48 17.51 -1.13 14.75
C LYS A 48 16.15 -1.66 14.26
N ILE A 49 15.56 -1.00 13.27
CA ILE A 49 14.33 -1.41 12.59
C ILE A 49 14.70 -2.06 11.26
N SER A 50 14.04 -3.19 10.97
CA SER A 50 14.43 -4.07 9.87
C SER A 50 13.35 -4.13 8.78
N LEU A 51 12.12 -3.73 9.09
CA LEU A 51 11.03 -3.66 8.13
C LEU A 51 10.02 -2.61 8.57
N ILE A 52 9.56 -1.77 7.64
CA ILE A 52 8.46 -0.84 7.87
C ILE A 52 7.19 -1.42 7.23
N LEU A 53 6.15 -1.61 8.04
CA LEU A 53 4.80 -1.88 7.57
C LEU A 53 3.94 -0.64 7.74
N THR A 54 3.17 -0.26 6.73
CA THR A 54 2.16 0.80 6.84
C THR A 54 0.83 0.35 6.27
N ASP A 55 -0.25 1.07 6.55
CA ASP A 55 -1.61 0.72 6.10
C ASP A 55 -2.26 1.78 5.21
N CYS A 56 -3.26 1.36 4.45
CA CYS A 56 -4.16 2.25 3.71
C CYS A 56 -5.59 2.15 4.24
N ASP A 57 -6.32 3.26 4.30
CA ASP A 57 -7.76 3.29 4.62
C ASP A 57 -8.63 3.69 3.41
N TYR A 58 -8.03 3.88 2.23
CA TYR A 58 -8.66 4.37 1.00
C TYR A 58 -9.41 5.69 1.13
N LYS A 59 -9.22 6.46 2.21
CA LYS A 59 -9.82 7.79 2.36
C LYS A 59 -9.06 8.88 1.62
N CYS A 60 -7.85 8.57 1.13
CA CYS A 60 -7.01 9.47 0.33
C CYS A 60 -6.82 10.86 0.95
N ARG A 61 -6.67 10.91 2.28
CA ARG A 61 -6.34 12.13 3.01
C ARG A 61 -4.87 12.45 2.82
N LEU A 62 -4.59 13.52 2.08
CA LEU A 62 -3.23 13.87 1.68
C LEU A 62 -2.29 14.09 2.85
N ASP A 63 -2.73 14.76 3.93
CA ASP A 63 -1.94 14.95 5.15
C ASP A 63 -1.46 13.61 5.72
N LYS A 64 -2.34 12.60 5.77
CA LYS A 64 -2.01 11.29 6.33
C LYS A 64 -1.15 10.45 5.39
N CYS A 65 -1.48 10.44 4.11
CA CYS A 65 -0.71 9.72 3.10
C CYS A 65 0.71 10.29 2.99
N LEU A 66 0.82 11.62 2.88
CA LEU A 66 2.10 12.33 2.76
C LEU A 66 2.96 12.13 4.00
N LYS A 67 2.39 12.19 5.20
CA LYS A 67 3.13 11.92 6.44
C LYS A 67 3.77 10.54 6.47
N LYS A 68 3.04 9.51 6.02
CA LYS A 68 3.55 8.13 5.94
C LYS A 68 4.66 8.00 4.89
N PHE A 69 4.45 8.59 3.72
CA PHE A 69 5.41 8.50 2.62
C PHE A 69 6.68 9.29 2.91
N LEU A 70 6.59 10.49 3.49
CA LEU A 70 7.76 11.23 3.94
C LEU A 70 8.53 10.47 5.02
N PHE A 71 7.83 9.81 5.94
CA PHE A 71 8.49 8.97 6.93
C PHE A 71 9.28 7.84 6.27
N ILE A 72 8.69 7.12 5.32
CA ILE A 72 9.38 6.02 4.61
C ILE A 72 10.53 6.57 3.76
N TYR A 73 10.35 7.70 3.07
CA TYR A 73 11.38 8.34 2.27
C TYR A 73 12.62 8.73 3.08
N HIS A 74 12.44 9.26 4.29
CA HIS A 74 13.55 9.59 5.18
C HIS A 74 14.24 8.36 5.79
N HIS A 75 13.66 7.17 5.64
CA HIS A 75 14.21 5.90 6.10
C HIS A 75 14.28 4.90 4.94
N ASN A 76 14.67 5.38 3.75
CA ASN A 76 14.70 4.61 2.51
C ASN A 76 15.76 3.48 2.48
N SER A 77 16.64 3.41 3.48
CA SER A 77 17.52 2.26 3.71
C SER A 77 16.79 1.06 4.33
N ILE A 78 15.56 1.25 4.82
CA ILE A 78 14.75 0.20 5.43
C ILE A 78 13.67 -0.23 4.42
N PRO A 79 13.53 -1.53 4.12
CA PRO A 79 12.45 -2.02 3.28
C PRO A 79 11.09 -1.62 3.84
N ALA A 80 10.15 -1.27 2.97
CA ALA A 80 8.83 -0.82 3.36
C ALA A 80 7.71 -1.42 2.52
N VAL A 81 6.65 -1.86 3.19
CA VAL A 81 5.47 -2.49 2.60
C VAL A 81 4.20 -1.77 3.04
N ILE A 82 3.29 -1.53 2.10
CA ILE A 82 1.95 -1.02 2.38
C ILE A 82 0.92 -2.15 2.34
N LEU A 83 0.19 -2.30 3.44
CA LEU A 83 -0.93 -3.20 3.59
C LEU A 83 -2.20 -2.50 3.10
N LYS A 84 -2.89 -3.17 2.19
CA LYS A 84 -4.09 -2.68 1.50
C LYS A 84 -5.26 -3.55 1.93
N PRO A 85 -6.21 -3.05 2.73
CA PRO A 85 -7.34 -3.87 3.15
C PRO A 85 -8.19 -4.28 1.95
N VAL A 86 -8.80 -5.46 2.03
CA VAL A 86 -9.78 -5.89 1.03
C VAL A 86 -11.05 -5.05 1.22
N LEU A 87 -11.60 -4.55 0.13
CA LEU A 87 -12.88 -3.87 0.12
C LEU A 87 -14.00 -4.86 -0.14
N ILE A 88 -14.83 -5.06 0.88
CA ILE A 88 -16.06 -5.85 0.81
C ILE A 88 -17.15 -5.05 1.54
N LYS A 89 -18.30 -4.86 0.88
CA LYS A 89 -19.49 -4.25 1.46
C LYS A 89 -20.06 -5.21 2.52
N LYS A 90 -20.46 -4.68 3.68
CA LYS A 90 -20.92 -5.41 4.91
C LYS A 90 -21.39 -6.86 4.68
N GLY A 91 -20.82 -7.80 5.44
CA GLY A 91 -21.16 -9.23 5.42
C GLY A 91 -19.96 -10.18 5.39
N ALA A 92 -18.74 -9.68 5.20
CA ALA A 92 -17.50 -10.46 5.37
C ALA A 92 -16.90 -10.17 6.75
N ASP A 93 -17.06 -11.12 7.66
CA ASP A 93 -16.79 -10.99 9.10
C ASP A 93 -15.30 -10.99 9.47
N ARG A 94 -14.39 -10.77 8.51
CA ARG A 94 -12.95 -10.96 8.71
C ARG A 94 -12.10 -9.88 8.05
N PRO A 95 -11.07 -9.35 8.76
CA PRO A 95 -10.10 -8.46 8.17
C PRO A 95 -9.27 -9.24 7.12
N GLY A 96 -9.23 -8.74 5.89
CA GLY A 96 -8.37 -9.25 4.84
C GLY A 96 -7.44 -8.16 4.31
N PHE A 97 -6.28 -8.53 3.80
CA PHE A 97 -5.38 -7.60 3.13
C PHE A 97 -4.68 -8.20 1.90
N PHE A 98 -4.25 -7.29 1.05
CA PHE A 98 -3.18 -7.47 0.08
C PHE A 98 -1.99 -6.61 0.51
N PHE A 99 -0.85 -6.76 -0.14
CA PHE A 99 0.24 -5.82 0.11
C PHE A 99 1.05 -5.49 -1.13
N ARG A 100 1.71 -4.34 -1.07
CA ARG A 100 2.62 -3.87 -2.10
C ARG A 100 3.93 -3.42 -1.48
N ILE A 101 5.03 -3.71 -2.14
CA ILE A 101 6.34 -3.16 -1.80
C ILE A 101 6.34 -1.68 -2.18
N LEU A 102 6.56 -0.80 -1.20
CA LEU A 102 6.78 0.63 -1.44
C LEU A 102 8.25 0.94 -1.66
N ASN A 103 9.12 0.30 -0.87
CA ASN A 103 10.55 0.44 -0.93
C ASN A 103 11.17 -0.94 -0.75
N ASP A 104 11.91 -1.43 -1.75
CA ASP A 104 12.58 -2.73 -1.65
C ASP A 104 13.78 -2.64 -0.70
N ALA A 105 14.62 -1.61 -0.87
CA ALA A 105 15.88 -1.42 -0.14
C ALA A 105 16.79 -2.67 -0.05
N GLY A 106 16.54 -3.72 -0.86
CA GLY A 106 17.29 -4.96 -0.86
C GLY A 106 16.85 -5.90 0.26
N PHE A 107 15.67 -6.52 0.12
CA PHE A 107 15.17 -7.47 1.13
C PHE A 107 16.16 -8.62 1.46
N GLU A 108 16.52 -8.73 2.72
CA GLU A 108 17.24 -9.85 3.34
C GLU A 108 16.34 -11.10 3.45
N ALA A 109 16.96 -12.27 3.64
CA ALA A 109 16.26 -13.56 3.67
C ALA A 109 15.15 -13.60 4.74
N PHE A 110 15.44 -13.16 5.97
CA PHE A 110 14.45 -13.18 7.05
C PHE A 110 13.26 -12.23 6.79
N GLN A 111 13.49 -11.10 6.10
CA GLN A 111 12.42 -10.18 5.73
C GLN A 111 11.54 -10.82 4.64
N LYS A 112 12.13 -11.52 3.67
CA LYS A 112 11.39 -12.31 2.68
C LYS A 112 10.54 -13.39 3.36
N ASP A 113 11.08 -14.08 4.36
CA ASP A 113 10.33 -15.07 5.15
C ASP A 113 9.14 -14.45 5.89
N TRP A 114 9.29 -13.24 6.43
CA TRP A 114 8.17 -12.50 7.03
C TRP A 114 7.09 -12.15 5.99
N LEU A 115 7.49 -11.68 4.80
CA LEU A 115 6.53 -11.39 3.72
C LEU A 115 5.82 -12.65 3.21
N LEU A 116 6.54 -13.77 3.13
CA LEU A 116 5.95 -15.08 2.81
C LEU A 116 4.95 -15.50 3.88
N SER A 117 5.28 -15.32 5.15
CA SER A 117 4.37 -15.60 6.28
C SER A 117 3.10 -14.76 6.21
N LEU A 118 3.21 -13.48 5.83
CA LEU A 118 2.07 -12.62 5.57
C LEU A 118 1.22 -13.17 4.42
N ARG A 119 1.83 -13.52 3.27
CA ARG A 119 1.13 -14.10 2.11
C ARG A 119 0.44 -15.43 2.45
N SER A 120 1.04 -16.28 3.27
CA SER A 120 0.48 -17.59 3.63
C SER A 120 -0.53 -17.54 4.78
N SER A 121 -0.77 -16.36 5.36
CA SER A 121 -1.71 -16.22 6.48
C SER A 121 -3.16 -16.33 6.03
N LYS A 122 -4.05 -16.73 6.97
CA LYS A 122 -5.51 -16.73 6.78
C LYS A 122 -6.12 -15.35 6.46
N TYR A 123 -5.32 -14.29 6.60
CA TYR A 123 -5.70 -12.90 6.41
C TYR A 123 -5.34 -12.35 5.02
N TYR A 124 -4.44 -13.01 4.30
CA TYR A 124 -4.05 -12.57 2.96
C TYR A 124 -5.08 -13.03 1.94
N ALA A 125 -5.62 -12.07 1.20
CA ALA A 125 -6.76 -12.30 0.32
C ALA A 125 -6.38 -12.72 -1.11
N GLY A 126 -5.10 -12.96 -1.37
CA GLY A 126 -4.62 -13.43 -2.66
C GLY A 126 -4.45 -14.95 -2.78
N LEU A 127 -4.81 -15.71 -1.74
CA LEU A 127 -4.77 -17.17 -1.77
C LEU A 127 -6.19 -17.77 -1.85
N PRO A 128 -6.36 -18.96 -2.44
CA PRO A 128 -7.63 -19.70 -2.44
C PRO A 128 -8.17 -20.00 -1.04
N THR A 129 -7.30 -19.98 -0.03
CA THR A 129 -7.62 -20.22 1.39
C THR A 129 -8.30 -19.02 2.07
N PHE A 130 -8.32 -17.84 1.44
CA PHE A 130 -9.11 -16.73 1.93
C PHE A 130 -10.60 -17.11 1.87
N PRO A 131 -11.39 -16.89 2.94
CA PRO A 131 -12.73 -17.45 3.09
C PRO A 131 -13.76 -16.76 2.18
N SER A 132 -13.66 -17.04 0.89
CA SER A 132 -14.62 -16.68 -0.14
C SER A 132 -14.91 -17.95 -0.94
N PRO A 133 -16.17 -18.29 -1.23
CA PRO A 133 -16.46 -19.45 -2.06
C PRO A 133 -15.71 -19.35 -3.39
N PRO A 134 -15.00 -20.41 -3.82
CA PRO A 134 -14.26 -20.39 -5.07
C PRO A 134 -15.25 -20.15 -6.22
N PHE A 135 -14.78 -19.46 -7.27
CA PHE A 135 -15.59 -19.10 -8.44
C PHE A 135 -16.85 -18.24 -8.17
N SER A 136 -17.05 -17.74 -6.95
CA SER A 136 -18.14 -16.80 -6.64
C SER A 136 -17.92 -15.42 -7.26
N GLN A 137 -18.99 -14.62 -7.27
CA GLN A 137 -18.88 -13.22 -7.67
C GLN A 137 -17.90 -12.45 -6.78
N LEU A 138 -17.87 -12.78 -5.48
CA LEU A 138 -16.97 -12.15 -4.52
C LEU A 138 -15.50 -12.50 -4.78
N SER A 139 -15.18 -13.77 -5.08
CA SER A 139 -13.80 -14.16 -5.38
C SER A 139 -13.25 -13.43 -6.61
N LYS A 140 -14.07 -13.23 -7.65
CA LYS A 140 -13.70 -12.40 -8.81
C LYS A 140 -13.39 -10.95 -8.44
N ILE A 141 -14.20 -10.34 -7.56
CA ILE A 141 -13.97 -8.96 -7.11
C ILE A 141 -12.72 -8.85 -6.24
N ILE A 142 -12.45 -9.83 -5.37
CA ILE A 142 -11.22 -9.91 -4.58
C ILE A 142 -10.00 -10.06 -5.50
N GLU A 143 -10.08 -10.92 -6.51
CA GLU A 143 -9.00 -11.13 -7.46
C GLU A 143 -8.69 -9.87 -8.29
N VAL A 144 -9.72 -9.14 -8.74
CA VAL A 144 -9.51 -7.85 -9.42
C VAL A 144 -8.82 -6.83 -8.50
N GLN A 145 -9.18 -6.79 -7.20
CA GLN A 145 -8.48 -5.95 -6.24
C GLN A 145 -7.01 -6.34 -6.11
N ARG A 146 -6.70 -7.64 -6.01
CA ARG A 146 -5.34 -8.18 -5.95
C ARG A 146 -4.52 -7.76 -7.16
N ILE A 147 -5.03 -7.99 -8.38
CA ILE A 147 -4.36 -7.63 -9.63
C ILE A 147 -4.01 -6.14 -9.64
N ILE A 148 -4.96 -5.27 -9.27
CA ILE A 148 -4.74 -3.82 -9.23
C ILE A 148 -3.73 -3.43 -8.14
N ILE A 149 -3.74 -4.12 -7.00
CA ILE A 149 -2.89 -3.74 -5.87
C ILE A 149 -1.46 -4.23 -6.05
N GLU A 150 -1.26 -5.46 -6.53
CA GLU A 150 0.03 -6.14 -6.51
C GLU A 150 0.76 -6.11 -7.85
N SER A 151 0.07 -5.75 -8.94
CA SER A 151 0.75 -5.60 -10.23
C SER A 151 1.55 -4.31 -10.29
N ASP A 152 2.74 -4.38 -10.86
CA ASP A 152 3.55 -3.20 -11.21
C ASP A 152 2.99 -2.46 -12.43
N HIS A 153 2.16 -3.11 -13.24
CA HIS A 153 1.53 -2.51 -14.40
C HIS A 153 0.24 -1.76 -14.03
N GLU A 154 0.24 -0.44 -14.22
CA GLU A 154 -0.91 0.40 -13.88
C GLU A 154 -1.95 0.54 -15.01
N SER A 155 -1.64 0.07 -16.23
CA SER A 155 -2.36 0.41 -17.47
C SER A 155 -3.53 -0.51 -17.84
N PHE A 156 -3.95 -1.46 -16.99
CA PHE A 156 -5.06 -2.36 -17.31
C PHE A 156 -6.33 -1.62 -17.72
N GLN A 157 -6.89 -1.92 -18.88
CA GLN A 157 -8.22 -1.48 -19.26
C GLN A 157 -9.28 -2.34 -18.53
N LEU A 158 -10.54 -1.89 -18.54
CA LEU A 158 -11.63 -2.64 -17.91
C LEU A 158 -11.77 -4.05 -18.52
N LYS A 159 -11.61 -4.15 -19.85
CA LYS A 159 -11.66 -5.42 -20.59
C LYS A 159 -10.57 -6.40 -20.15
N ASP A 160 -9.37 -5.89 -19.84
CA ASP A 160 -8.23 -6.74 -19.42
C ASP A 160 -8.50 -7.33 -18.04
N LEU A 161 -9.03 -6.52 -17.12
CA LEU A 161 -9.43 -6.98 -15.78
C LEU A 161 -10.58 -7.98 -15.85
N ALA A 162 -11.56 -7.74 -16.72
CA ALA A 162 -12.71 -8.60 -16.88
C ALA A 162 -12.32 -9.97 -17.47
N GLY A 163 -11.43 -9.98 -18.46
CA GLY A 163 -10.88 -11.20 -19.06
C GLY A 163 -10.06 -12.03 -18.06
N ARG A 164 -9.29 -11.39 -17.17
CA ARG A 164 -8.52 -12.10 -16.14
C ARG A 164 -9.36 -12.84 -15.09
N VAL A 165 -10.65 -12.52 -14.98
CA VAL A 165 -11.57 -13.17 -14.03
C VAL A 165 -12.80 -13.76 -14.73
N ASP A 166 -12.66 -14.05 -16.03
CA ASP A 166 -13.66 -14.71 -16.88
C ASP A 166 -15.05 -14.10 -16.75
N CYS A 167 -15.17 -12.80 -17.01
CA CYS A 167 -16.45 -12.09 -17.01
C CYS A 167 -16.50 -10.98 -18.05
N SER A 168 -17.69 -10.43 -18.29
CA SER A 168 -17.84 -9.26 -19.16
C SER A 168 -17.46 -7.97 -18.42
N SER A 169 -17.01 -6.97 -19.19
CA SER A 169 -16.70 -5.63 -18.64
C SER A 169 -17.88 -5.00 -17.90
N SER A 170 -19.09 -5.17 -18.44
CA SER A 170 -20.34 -4.68 -17.84
C SER A 170 -20.62 -5.37 -16.51
N TRP A 171 -20.50 -6.71 -16.48
CA TRP A 171 -20.67 -7.49 -15.25
C TRP A 171 -19.69 -7.04 -14.17
N LEU A 172 -18.41 -6.87 -14.53
CA LEU A 172 -17.36 -6.45 -13.60
C LEU A 172 -17.65 -5.06 -13.03
N SER A 173 -18.00 -4.09 -13.88
CA SER A 173 -18.27 -2.72 -13.46
C SER A 173 -19.40 -2.66 -12.42
N VAL A 174 -20.51 -3.34 -12.70
CA VAL A 174 -21.69 -3.39 -11.82
C VAL A 174 -21.38 -4.13 -10.51
N ASN A 175 -20.82 -5.35 -10.62
CA ASN A 175 -20.61 -6.21 -9.44
C ASN A 175 -19.49 -5.70 -8.54
N PHE A 176 -18.45 -5.07 -9.08
CA PHE A 176 -17.41 -4.46 -8.26
C PHE A 176 -18.00 -3.37 -7.37
N GLY A 177 -18.80 -2.45 -7.92
CA GLY A 177 -19.47 -1.40 -7.15
C GLY A 177 -20.39 -1.97 -6.07
N ARG A 178 -21.19 -2.97 -6.43
CA ARG A 178 -22.13 -3.64 -5.53
C ARG A 178 -21.43 -4.36 -4.36
N LEU A 179 -20.37 -5.10 -4.64
CA LEU A 179 -19.70 -5.98 -3.67
C LEU A 179 -18.55 -5.30 -2.93
N ALA A 180 -17.81 -4.37 -3.52
CA ALA A 180 -16.71 -3.64 -2.86
C ALA A 180 -17.19 -2.35 -2.17
N GLY A 181 -18.39 -1.86 -2.51
CA GLY A 181 -18.96 -0.63 -1.95
C GLY A 181 -18.42 0.68 -2.55
N ILE A 182 -17.47 0.60 -3.49
CA ILE A 182 -17.00 1.72 -4.31
C ILE A 182 -16.87 1.28 -5.77
N SER A 183 -17.03 2.21 -6.71
CA SER A 183 -16.88 1.86 -8.14
C SER A 183 -15.44 1.42 -8.44
N LEU A 184 -15.29 0.51 -9.41
CA LEU A 184 -13.97 0.08 -9.90
C LEU A 184 -13.14 1.26 -10.41
N ARG A 185 -13.77 2.23 -11.08
CA ARG A 185 -13.13 3.47 -11.54
C ARG A 185 -12.54 4.26 -10.37
N THR A 186 -13.32 4.47 -9.30
CA THR A 186 -12.88 5.19 -8.11
C THR A 186 -11.75 4.45 -7.40
N PHE A 187 -11.87 3.12 -7.24
CA PHE A 187 -10.84 2.29 -6.63
C PHE A 187 -9.50 2.41 -7.39
N ARG A 188 -9.53 2.25 -8.71
CA ARG A 188 -8.36 2.40 -9.56
C ARG A 188 -7.75 3.81 -9.53
N ALA A 189 -8.59 4.85 -9.57
CA ALA A 189 -8.12 6.22 -9.46
C ALA A 189 -7.37 6.46 -8.14
N ARG A 190 -7.91 5.96 -7.02
CA ARG A 190 -7.27 6.04 -5.70
C ARG A 190 -5.95 5.30 -5.67
N GLU A 191 -5.89 4.10 -6.23
CA GLU A 191 -4.64 3.32 -6.25
C GLU A 191 -3.56 3.97 -7.11
N ARG A 192 -3.89 4.43 -8.31
CA ARG A 192 -2.97 5.15 -9.19
C ARG A 192 -2.49 6.47 -8.57
N CYS A 193 -3.39 7.26 -7.98
CA CYS A 193 -2.99 8.49 -7.27
C CYS A 193 -2.12 8.20 -6.04
N CYS A 194 -2.38 7.10 -5.33
CA CYS A 194 -1.54 6.67 -4.20
C CYS A 194 -0.12 6.30 -4.66
N ARG A 195 0.03 5.62 -5.80
CA ARG A 195 1.34 5.29 -6.39
C ARG A 195 2.05 6.54 -6.90
N ALA A 196 1.34 7.39 -7.63
CA ALA A 196 1.87 8.66 -8.10
C ALA A 196 2.32 9.57 -6.95
N LEU A 197 1.58 9.60 -5.84
CA LEU A 197 1.99 10.34 -4.64
C LEU A 197 3.30 9.78 -4.06
N TRP A 198 3.48 8.46 -4.04
CA TRP A 198 4.75 7.86 -3.65
C TRP A 198 5.89 8.30 -4.58
N GLN A 199 5.71 8.23 -5.89
CA GLN A 199 6.72 8.67 -6.87
C GLN A 199 7.04 10.17 -6.77
N LEU A 200 6.05 11.02 -6.49
CA LEU A 200 6.25 12.45 -6.21
C LEU A 200 7.11 12.67 -4.97
N VAL A 201 7.05 11.77 -3.99
CA VAL A 201 7.84 11.87 -2.75
C VAL A 201 9.23 11.26 -2.93
N SER A 202 9.33 10.10 -3.58
CA SER A 202 10.53 9.27 -3.58
C SER A 202 11.44 9.44 -4.79
N THR A 203 11.03 10.19 -5.81
CA THR A 203 11.79 10.35 -7.05
C THR A 203 11.72 11.78 -7.58
N ASP A 204 12.69 12.16 -8.41
CA ASP A 204 12.70 13.43 -9.15
C ASP A 204 12.04 13.33 -10.53
N LYS A 205 11.27 12.25 -10.80
CA LYS A 205 10.60 12.06 -12.09
C LYS A 205 9.72 13.29 -12.44
N PRO A 206 9.76 13.77 -13.69
CA PRO A 206 8.85 14.81 -14.15
C PRO A 206 7.38 14.38 -13.94
N ILE A 207 6.51 15.32 -13.56
CA ILE A 207 5.08 15.04 -13.35
C ILE A 207 4.43 14.42 -14.60
N LYS A 208 4.88 14.83 -15.79
CA LYS A 208 4.47 14.24 -17.07
C LYS A 208 4.75 12.73 -17.12
N VAL A 209 5.92 12.29 -16.68
CA VAL A 209 6.30 10.86 -16.66
C VAL A 209 5.43 10.10 -15.67
N ILE A 210 5.26 10.65 -14.45
CA ILE A 210 4.41 10.06 -13.41
C ILE A 210 2.95 9.91 -13.91
N ALA A 211 2.42 10.89 -14.63
CA ALA A 211 1.08 10.83 -15.19
C ALA A 211 0.93 9.68 -16.21
N LEU A 212 1.91 9.55 -17.11
CA LEU A 212 1.92 8.50 -18.13
C LEU A 212 2.08 7.11 -17.50
N GLU A 213 2.94 6.95 -16.49
CA GLU A 213 3.09 5.71 -15.72
C GLU A 213 1.79 5.35 -14.98
N ALA A 214 1.07 6.35 -14.46
CA ALA A 214 -0.27 6.18 -13.89
C ALA A 214 -1.35 5.87 -14.96
N GLY A 215 -0.99 5.84 -16.24
CA GLY A 215 -1.86 5.55 -17.37
C GLY A 215 -2.87 6.66 -17.67
N TYR A 216 -2.44 7.92 -17.56
CA TYR A 216 -3.26 9.11 -17.84
C TYR A 216 -2.49 10.19 -18.60
N GLU A 217 -3.21 10.93 -19.44
CA GLU A 217 -2.67 12.17 -20.00
C GLU A 217 -2.37 13.21 -18.90
N PRO A 218 -1.28 13.98 -18.98
CA PRO A 218 -0.81 14.85 -17.89
C PRO A 218 -1.85 15.85 -17.36
N LEU A 219 -2.63 16.45 -18.26
CA LEU A 219 -3.68 17.40 -17.88
C LEU A 219 -4.80 16.69 -17.11
N TYR A 220 -5.29 15.56 -17.63
CA TYR A 220 -6.32 14.76 -16.98
C TYR A 220 -5.85 14.22 -15.63
N PHE A 221 -4.61 13.72 -15.56
CA PHE A 221 -3.98 13.26 -14.34
C PHE A 221 -3.98 14.35 -13.27
N SER A 222 -3.60 15.58 -13.62
CA SER A 222 -3.54 16.68 -12.65
C SER A 222 -4.91 16.97 -12.03
N HIS A 223 -5.98 16.97 -12.83
CA HIS A 223 -7.35 17.11 -12.32
C HIS A 223 -7.78 15.92 -11.47
N LEU A 224 -7.51 14.68 -11.92
CA LEU A 224 -7.86 13.47 -11.19
C LEU A 224 -7.15 13.41 -9.84
N PHE A 225 -5.86 13.71 -9.81
CA PHE A 225 -5.02 13.71 -8.63
C PHE A 225 -5.50 14.76 -7.64
N HIS A 226 -5.76 15.99 -8.10
CA HIS A 226 -6.34 17.05 -7.27
C HIS A 226 -7.70 16.63 -6.70
N ARG A 227 -8.61 16.08 -7.52
CA ARG A 227 -9.90 15.59 -7.03
C ARG A 227 -9.77 14.46 -6.01
N THR A 228 -8.74 13.63 -6.13
CA THR A 228 -8.54 12.44 -5.28
C THR A 228 -7.85 12.76 -3.96
N LEU A 229 -6.87 13.68 -3.97
CA LEU A 229 -6.00 13.97 -2.83
C LEU A 229 -6.15 15.41 -2.29
N GLY A 230 -6.87 16.29 -2.97
CA GLY A 230 -7.13 17.66 -2.51
C GLY A 230 -6.02 18.68 -2.81
N ALA A 231 -4.95 18.30 -3.53
CA ALA A 231 -3.97 19.23 -4.07
C ALA A 231 -3.41 18.75 -5.42
N PRO A 232 -3.04 19.66 -6.34
CA PRO A 232 -2.43 19.26 -7.61
C PRO A 232 -0.98 18.77 -7.42
N PRO A 233 -0.48 17.90 -8.30
CA PRO A 233 0.85 17.31 -8.19
C PRO A 233 1.98 18.37 -8.24
N SER A 234 1.79 19.46 -8.98
CA SER A 234 2.75 20.55 -9.10
C SER A 234 2.94 21.32 -7.78
N SER A 235 1.85 21.62 -7.07
CA SER A 235 1.92 22.26 -5.75
C SER A 235 2.63 21.36 -4.73
N LEU A 236 2.37 20.05 -4.77
CA LEU A 236 3.08 19.08 -3.93
C LEU A 236 4.57 19.01 -4.24
N ARG A 237 4.95 19.00 -5.52
CA ARG A 237 6.37 18.99 -5.93
C ARG A 237 7.12 20.22 -5.39
N LYS A 238 6.50 21.40 -5.46
CA LYS A 238 7.05 22.64 -4.89
C LYS A 238 7.23 22.52 -3.37
N LEU A 239 6.20 22.08 -2.64
CA LEU A 239 6.26 21.90 -1.20
C LEU A 239 7.37 20.93 -0.76
N LEU A 240 7.49 19.80 -1.46
CA LEU A 240 8.53 18.81 -1.20
C LEU A 240 9.93 19.39 -1.44
N SER A 241 10.14 20.07 -2.57
CA SER A 241 11.43 20.69 -2.88
C SER A 241 11.88 21.70 -1.83
N TYR A 242 10.95 22.47 -1.25
CA TYR A 242 11.25 23.40 -0.17
C TYR A 242 11.61 22.68 1.13
N SER A 243 10.82 21.69 1.53
CA SER A 243 11.03 20.93 2.77
C SER A 243 12.33 20.13 2.80
N LEU A 244 12.78 19.63 1.65
CA LEU A 244 14.03 18.87 1.52
C LEU A 244 15.26 19.79 1.53
N ARG A 245 15.18 20.97 0.91
CA ARG A 245 16.26 21.97 0.94
C ARG A 245 16.53 22.48 2.36
N LEU A 246 15.48 22.72 3.16
CA LEU A 246 15.62 23.17 4.55
C LEU A 246 16.25 22.12 5.48
N LYS A 247 16.13 20.82 5.18
CA LYS A 247 16.81 19.77 5.95
C LYS A 247 18.30 19.69 5.62
N ASN A 248 18.68 19.87 4.36
CA ASN A 248 20.08 19.88 3.94
C ASN A 248 20.83 21.17 4.32
N SER A 249 20.13 22.20 4.80
CA SER A 249 20.73 23.45 5.28
C SER A 249 20.95 23.46 6.81
N ASN A 250 20.38 22.48 7.52
CA ASN A 250 20.41 22.33 8.98
C ASN A 250 21.05 21.01 9.42
N ALA A 251 21.77 20.34 8.51
CA ALA A 251 22.59 19.15 8.75
C ALA A 251 24.04 19.52 8.41
#